data_AF-A0A7R9VVF5-F1
#
_entry.id   AF-A0A7R9VVF5-F1
#
_cell.length_a   1.000
_cell.length_b   1.000
_cell.length_c   1.000
_cell.angle_alpha   90.00
_cell.angle_beta   90.00
_cell.angle_gamma   90.00
#
_symmetry.space_group_name_H-M   'P 1'
#
loop_
_entity.id
_entity.type
_entity.pdbx_description
1 polymer ?
#
loop_
_entity_poly.entity_id
_entity_poly.type
_entity_poly.pdbx_seq_one_letter_code
_entity_poly.pdbx_strand_id
1 'polypeptide(L)'
;GEEVQLRNVSWDKLIDKSRQKGMWWLPAAGEALPKLPGLAGAAGGTINSSGSPDEETAALLRLAAQHRMNTDARRAVFVAIMGSEDCVEAHEKLLRLPLRGEQEREVVRVLLHCCLAESTWNPYYGLLAMKLAKSAKGHRMTMQFVLWDAFKALSKKEHSTAQLVSLARLAALCIAHHALPL
;
A
#
# COMPACT_ATOMS: atom_id res chain seq x y z
N GLY A 1 -5.54 15.55 30.29
CA GLY A 1 -6.01 14.55 29.33
C GLY A 1 -7.19 15.17 28.63
N GLU A 2 -7.01 15.60 27.39
CA GLU A 2 -8.10 16.19 26.61
C GLU A 2 -9.01 15.08 26.08
N GLU A 3 -10.27 15.17 26.48
CA GLU A 3 -11.37 14.32 26.06
C GLU A 3 -11.80 14.75 24.65
N VAL A 4 -11.59 13.90 23.64
CA VAL A 4 -12.03 14.17 22.27
C VAL A 4 -13.55 14.01 22.23
N GLN A 5 -14.27 15.12 22.42
CA GLN A 5 -15.73 15.12 22.28
C GLN A 5 -16.13 15.18 20.80
N LEU A 6 -16.73 14.09 20.31
CA LEU A 6 -17.35 14.01 18.99
C LEU A 6 -18.64 14.85 19.00
N ARG A 7 -18.53 16.15 18.67
CA ARG A 7 -19.60 17.15 18.81
C ARG A 7 -20.90 16.92 18.04
N ASN A 8 -21.03 15.90 17.17
CA ASN A 8 -22.13 15.82 16.19
C ASN A 8 -22.88 14.46 16.12
N VAL A 9 -22.82 13.63 17.17
CA VAL A 9 -23.61 12.38 17.24
C VAL A 9 -24.79 12.58 18.19
N SER A 10 -26.02 12.59 17.66
CA SER A 10 -27.25 12.65 18.47
C SER A 10 -27.70 11.25 18.85
N TRP A 11 -28.34 11.13 20.02
CA TRP A 11 -28.86 9.86 20.56
C TRP A 11 -29.84 9.16 19.62
N ASP A 12 -30.64 9.90 18.86
CA ASP A 12 -31.56 9.32 17.87
C ASP A 12 -30.83 8.56 16.75
N LYS A 13 -29.60 8.98 16.39
CA LYS A 13 -28.78 8.28 15.38
C LYS A 13 -28.26 6.93 15.86
N LEU A 14 -28.21 6.68 17.17
CA LEU A 14 -27.73 5.42 17.76
C LEU A 14 -28.84 4.39 17.96
N ILE A 15 -30.09 4.84 18.06
CA ILE A 15 -31.23 3.99 18.43
C ILE A 15 -31.99 3.48 17.19
N ASP A 16 -31.74 4.06 16.01
CA ASP A 16 -32.33 3.60 14.75
C ASP A 16 -31.78 2.22 14.32
N LYS A 17 -32.57 1.17 14.58
CA LYS A 17 -32.24 -0.23 14.27
C LYS A 17 -32.31 -0.56 12.78
N SER A 18 -32.76 0.36 11.93
CA SER A 18 -32.93 0.11 10.49
C SER A 18 -31.66 0.35 9.65
N ARG A 19 -30.65 1.06 10.18
CA ARG A 19 -29.36 1.33 9.53
C ARG A 19 -28.20 0.62 10.25
N GLN A 20 -28.06 -0.69 10.01
CA GLN A 20 -26.94 -1.48 10.52
C GLN A 20 -25.85 -1.76 9.46
N LYS A 21 -25.74 -0.94 8.41
CA LYS A 21 -24.66 -1.07 7.43
C LYS A 21 -23.99 0.28 7.18
N GLY A 22 -22.67 0.32 7.40
CA GLY A 22 -21.80 1.37 6.86
C GLY A 22 -21.30 2.45 7.82
N MET A 23 -20.92 2.10 9.05
CA MET A 23 -20.26 3.04 10.01
C MET A 23 -18.79 2.66 10.27
N TRP A 24 -17.99 2.46 9.22
CA TRP A 24 -16.62 1.92 9.29
C TRP A 24 -15.57 2.86 9.92
N TRP A 25 -15.93 4.12 10.17
CA TRP A 25 -15.09 5.10 10.91
C TRP A 25 -15.37 5.11 12.42
N LEU A 26 -16.33 4.31 12.90
CA LEU A 26 -16.38 3.94 14.32
C LEU A 26 -15.34 2.83 14.54
N PRO A 27 -14.50 2.92 15.58
CA PRO A 27 -13.46 1.91 15.85
C PRO A 27 -13.96 0.46 15.98
N ALA A 28 -15.27 0.23 16.13
CA ALA A 28 -15.89 -1.09 16.30
C ALA A 28 -16.51 -1.71 15.03
N ALA A 29 -16.56 -1.00 13.89
CA ALA A 29 -17.17 -1.50 12.66
C ALA A 29 -16.26 -2.42 11.82
N GLY A 30 -15.12 -2.85 12.38
CA GLY A 30 -14.24 -3.88 11.81
C GLY A 30 -14.75 -5.32 12.00
N GLU A 31 -15.79 -5.54 12.81
CA GLU A 31 -16.29 -6.88 13.15
C GLU A 31 -17.73 -7.10 12.66
N ALA A 32 -17.98 -6.98 11.35
CA ALA A 32 -19.25 -7.44 10.77
C ALA A 32 -19.07 -7.90 9.33
N LEU A 33 -18.39 -9.03 9.16
CA LEU A 33 -18.30 -9.74 7.88
C LEU A 33 -18.71 -11.21 8.08
N PRO A 34 -19.92 -11.62 7.66
CA PRO A 34 -20.19 -13.01 7.37
C PRO A 34 -19.79 -13.34 5.92
N LYS A 35 -18.87 -14.30 5.85
CA LYS A 35 -18.30 -15.12 4.75
C LYS A 35 -18.99 -15.08 3.36
N LEU A 36 -18.14 -14.89 2.34
CA LEU A 36 -18.28 -15.25 0.90
C LEU A 36 -18.91 -16.64 0.69
N PRO A 37 -19.65 -16.91 -0.42
CA PRO A 37 -19.02 -16.99 -1.76
C PRO A 37 -19.90 -16.60 -2.98
N GLY A 38 -19.25 -16.05 -4.02
CA GLY A 38 -19.76 -16.05 -5.39
C GLY A 38 -20.76 -14.95 -5.77
N LEU A 39 -20.24 -13.91 -6.42
CA LEU A 39 -20.89 -13.07 -7.45
C LEU A 39 -22.34 -12.60 -7.21
N ALA A 40 -22.53 -11.31 -6.93
CA ALA A 40 -23.42 -10.42 -7.69
C ALA A 40 -23.67 -9.10 -6.95
N GLY A 41 -23.66 -8.00 -7.69
CA GLY A 41 -24.49 -6.84 -7.36
C GLY A 41 -23.72 -5.60 -6.93
N ALA A 42 -23.45 -4.74 -7.90
CA ALA A 42 -23.07 -3.35 -7.72
C ALA A 42 -23.99 -2.59 -6.75
N ALA A 43 -23.39 -1.80 -5.87
CA ALA A 43 -23.93 -0.57 -5.27
C ALA A 43 -22.76 0.06 -4.49
N GLY A 44 -22.06 1.06 -5.02
CA GLY A 44 -22.60 2.39 -5.29
C GLY A 44 -22.07 3.33 -4.22
N GLY A 45 -20.82 3.77 -4.36
CA GLY A 45 -20.15 4.73 -3.50
C GLY A 45 -19.36 5.70 -4.38
N THR A 46 -20.04 6.75 -4.84
CA THR A 46 -19.52 7.78 -5.73
C THR A 46 -18.42 8.58 -5.03
N ILE A 47 -17.17 8.38 -5.46
CA ILE A 47 -16.08 9.32 -5.25
C ILE A 47 -15.97 10.07 -6.58
N ASN A 48 -16.11 11.39 -6.55
CA ASN A 48 -15.96 12.24 -7.73
C ASN A 48 -14.51 12.17 -8.25
N SER A 49 -14.24 11.24 -9.16
CA SER A 49 -13.10 11.26 -10.08
C SER A 49 -13.68 11.40 -11.48
N SER A 50 -13.85 12.63 -11.94
CA SER A 50 -14.35 12.98 -13.27
C SER A 50 -13.26 12.85 -14.33
N GLY A 51 -12.51 11.75 -14.32
CA GLY A 51 -11.50 11.40 -15.31
C GLY A 51 -11.89 10.09 -15.98
N SER A 52 -11.69 9.98 -17.28
CA SER A 52 -11.76 8.68 -17.93
C SER A 52 -10.65 7.76 -17.37
N PRO A 53 -10.88 6.44 -17.26
CA PRO A 53 -9.84 5.51 -16.77
C PRO A 53 -8.53 5.60 -17.59
N ASP A 54 -8.63 6.02 -18.85
CA ASP A 54 -7.49 6.26 -19.73
C ASP A 54 -6.67 7.52 -19.33
N GLU A 55 -7.32 8.55 -18.79
CA GLU A 55 -6.63 9.76 -18.31
C GLU A 55 -5.90 9.52 -16.98
N GLU A 56 -6.50 8.77 -16.06
CA GLU A 56 -5.88 8.42 -14.78
C GLU A 56 -4.63 7.54 -14.99
N THR A 57 -4.74 6.54 -15.86
CA THR A 57 -3.59 5.70 -16.22
C THR A 57 -2.50 6.51 -16.93
N ALA A 58 -2.85 7.44 -17.82
CA ALA A 58 -1.87 8.34 -18.45
C ALA A 58 -1.18 9.26 -17.43
N ALA A 59 -1.91 9.76 -16.42
CA ALA A 59 -1.34 10.57 -15.34
C ALA A 59 -0.35 9.76 -14.50
N LEU A 60 -0.70 8.51 -14.14
CA LEU A 60 0.20 7.60 -13.41
C LEU A 60 1.47 7.29 -14.22
N LEU A 61 1.37 7.12 -15.54
CA LEU A 61 2.54 6.90 -16.40
C LEU A 61 3.48 8.11 -16.46
N ARG A 62 2.93 9.34 -16.47
CA ARG A 62 3.74 10.57 -16.37
C ARG A 62 4.44 10.66 -15.02
N LEU A 63 3.75 10.31 -13.93
CA LEU A 63 4.33 10.29 -12.59
C LEU A 63 5.42 9.21 -12.47
N ALA A 64 5.21 8.03 -13.06
CA ALA A 64 6.22 6.98 -13.14
C ALA A 64 7.52 7.48 -13.82
N ALA A 65 7.39 8.27 -14.89
CA ALA A 65 8.54 8.86 -15.58
C ALA A 65 9.32 9.83 -14.67
N GLN A 66 8.63 10.66 -13.88
CA GLN A 66 9.26 11.55 -12.90
C GLN A 66 10.02 10.78 -11.81
N HIS A 67 9.50 9.61 -11.40
CA HIS A 67 10.16 8.70 -10.47
C HIS A 67 11.23 7.80 -11.12
N ARG A 68 11.63 8.06 -12.37
CA ARG A 68 12.67 7.32 -13.11
C ARG A 68 12.34 5.83 -13.34
N MET A 69 11.06 5.53 -13.56
CA MET A 69 10.61 4.19 -13.96
C MET A 69 10.88 3.95 -15.45
N ASN A 70 12.15 3.72 -15.80
CA ASN A 70 12.61 3.71 -17.19
C ASN A 70 12.28 2.42 -17.94
N THR A 71 11.97 1.33 -17.24
CA THR A 71 11.66 0.02 -17.84
C THR A 71 10.17 -0.28 -17.77
N ASP A 72 9.68 -1.08 -18.71
CA ASP A 72 8.27 -1.49 -18.78
C ASP A 72 7.82 -2.20 -17.50
N ALA A 73 8.66 -3.08 -16.97
CA ALA A 73 8.45 -3.76 -15.70
C ALA A 73 8.28 -2.75 -14.54
N ARG A 74 9.18 -1.75 -14.45
CA ARG A 74 9.10 -0.72 -13.40
C ARG A 74 7.84 0.13 -13.53
N ARG A 75 7.46 0.53 -14.74
CA ARG A 75 6.24 1.31 -14.98
C ARG A 75 4.99 0.51 -14.62
N ALA A 76 4.91 -0.75 -15.05
CA ALA A 76 3.77 -1.61 -14.75
C ALA A 76 3.60 -1.84 -13.24
N VAL A 77 4.69 -2.11 -12.53
CA VAL A 77 4.70 -2.23 -11.06
C VAL A 77 4.29 -0.91 -10.41
N PHE A 78 4.83 0.21 -10.87
CA PHE A 78 4.53 1.53 -10.31
C PHE A 78 3.05 1.88 -10.44
N VAL A 79 2.47 1.68 -11.63
CA VAL A 79 1.04 1.89 -11.88
C VAL A 79 0.19 0.95 -11.01
N ALA A 80 0.60 -0.31 -10.85
CA ALA A 80 -0.09 -1.25 -9.97
C ALA A 80 -0.07 -0.81 -8.50
N ILE A 81 1.05 -0.26 -8.01
CA ILE A 81 1.17 0.19 -6.61
C ILE A 81 0.43 1.51 -6.37
N MET A 82 0.60 2.50 -7.24
CA MET A 82 0.05 3.84 -7.03
C MET A 82 -1.42 3.96 -7.46
N GLY A 83 -1.86 3.12 -8.40
CA GLY A 83 -3.24 3.06 -8.88
C GLY A 83 -4.11 2.04 -8.13
N SER A 84 -3.73 1.64 -6.93
CA SER A 84 -4.53 0.76 -6.07
C SER A 84 -5.03 1.52 -4.85
N GLU A 85 -6.25 1.23 -4.43
CA GLU A 85 -6.88 1.85 -3.26
C GLU A 85 -6.39 1.21 -1.95
N ASP A 86 -6.09 -0.09 -1.98
CA ASP A 86 -5.64 -0.83 -0.81
C ASP A 86 -4.52 -1.84 -1.11
N CYS A 87 -3.94 -2.40 -0.04
CA CYS A 87 -2.82 -3.34 -0.16
C CYS A 87 -3.21 -4.71 -0.74
N VAL A 88 -4.50 -5.06 -0.71
CA VAL A 88 -4.99 -6.35 -1.23
C VAL A 88 -5.09 -6.26 -2.73
N GLU A 89 -5.73 -5.22 -3.24
CA GLU A 89 -5.86 -4.90 -4.65
C GLU A 89 -4.47 -4.72 -5.30
N ALA A 90 -3.58 -3.98 -4.66
CA ALA A 90 -2.20 -3.82 -5.13
C ALA A 90 -1.47 -5.16 -5.26
N HIS A 91 -1.63 -6.03 -4.25
CA HIS A 91 -1.01 -7.35 -4.28
C HIS A 91 -1.56 -8.22 -5.43
N GLU A 92 -2.88 -8.21 -5.65
CA GLU A 92 -3.49 -8.94 -6.76
C GLU A 92 -3.04 -8.42 -8.13
N LYS A 93 -3.03 -7.08 -8.31
CA LYS A 93 -2.54 -6.44 -9.53
C LYS A 93 -1.10 -6.83 -9.81
N LEU A 94 -0.24 -6.83 -8.79
CA LEU A 94 1.17 -7.24 -8.91
C LEU A 94 1.32 -8.72 -9.30
N LEU A 95 0.50 -9.62 -8.75
CA LEU A 95 0.53 -11.05 -9.10
C LEU A 95 0.08 -11.34 -10.55
N ARG A 96 -0.76 -10.46 -11.13
CA ARG A 96 -1.22 -10.58 -12.51
C ARG A 96 -0.19 -10.09 -13.54
N LEU A 97 0.85 -9.37 -13.11
CA LEU A 97 1.88 -8.91 -14.03
C LEU A 97 2.73 -10.08 -14.52
N PRO A 98 3.00 -10.20 -15.84
CA PRO A 98 3.78 -11.29 -16.42
C PRO A 98 5.30 -11.07 -16.24
N LEU A 99 5.73 -10.73 -15.02
CA LEU A 99 7.15 -10.53 -14.69
C LEU A 99 7.83 -11.89 -14.52
N ARG A 100 9.07 -12.01 -15.00
CA ARG A 100 9.87 -13.25 -14.88
C ARG A 100 11.31 -12.95 -14.52
N GLY A 101 11.91 -13.86 -13.74
CA GLY A 101 13.34 -13.84 -13.44
C GLY A 101 13.77 -12.55 -12.75
N GLU A 102 14.67 -11.78 -13.38
CA GLU A 102 15.17 -10.55 -12.79
C GLU A 102 14.11 -9.44 -12.67
N GLN A 103 13.08 -9.45 -13.52
CA GLN A 103 12.02 -8.46 -13.50
C GLN A 103 11.14 -8.55 -12.24
N GLU A 104 10.98 -9.75 -11.67
CA GLU A 104 10.23 -9.94 -10.42
C GLU A 104 10.86 -9.16 -9.26
N ARG A 105 12.19 -8.98 -9.29
CA ARG A 105 12.90 -8.20 -8.27
C ARG A 105 12.54 -6.72 -8.32
N GLU A 106 12.05 -6.22 -9.46
CA GLU A 106 11.62 -4.83 -9.60
C GLU A 106 10.37 -4.53 -8.77
N VAL A 107 9.53 -5.53 -8.47
CA VAL A 107 8.36 -5.36 -7.59
C VAL A 107 8.77 -4.76 -6.24
N VAL A 108 9.75 -5.39 -5.60
CA VAL A 108 10.22 -4.99 -4.27
C VAL A 108 11.05 -3.70 -4.33
N ARG A 109 11.83 -3.50 -5.39
CA ARG A 109 12.63 -2.27 -5.58
C ARG A 109 11.75 -1.04 -5.75
N VAL A 110 10.72 -1.14 -6.60
CA VAL A 110 9.78 -0.03 -6.84
C VAL A 110 8.95 0.23 -5.59
N LEU A 111 8.51 -0.82 -4.87
CA LEU A 111 7.83 -0.65 -3.58
C LEU A 111 8.66 0.19 -2.60
N LEU A 112 9.93 -0.17 -2.41
CA LEU A 112 10.82 0.57 -1.52
C LEU A 112 11.04 2.01 -2.01
N HIS A 113 11.22 2.21 -3.31
CA HIS A 113 11.36 3.55 -3.90
C HIS A 113 10.15 4.43 -3.60
N CYS A 114 8.92 3.92 -3.79
CA CYS A 114 7.69 4.66 -3.49
C CYS A 114 7.59 4.96 -1.99
N CYS A 115 7.85 3.97 -1.15
CA CYS A 115 7.84 4.12 0.32
C CYS A 115 8.81 5.20 0.83
N LEU A 116 9.97 5.36 0.18
CA LEU A 116 10.97 6.37 0.55
C LEU A 116 10.76 7.72 -0.14
N ALA A 117 9.97 7.77 -1.21
CA ALA A 117 9.60 9.03 -1.86
C ALA A 117 8.44 9.76 -1.13
N GLU A 118 7.67 9.02 -0.33
CA GLU A 118 6.57 9.57 0.46
C GLU A 118 7.07 10.56 1.52
N SER A 119 6.35 11.67 1.69
CA SER A 119 6.69 12.70 2.69
C SER A 119 6.46 12.23 4.14
N THR A 120 5.55 11.27 4.32
CA THR A 120 5.20 10.70 5.61
C THR A 120 5.03 9.19 5.49
N TRP A 121 5.27 8.47 6.59
CA TRP A 121 5.10 7.02 6.60
C TRP A 121 3.65 6.63 6.30
N ASN A 122 3.46 5.88 5.22
CA ASN A 122 2.19 5.24 4.90
C ASN A 122 2.24 3.73 5.23
N PRO A 123 1.42 3.22 6.18
CA PRO A 123 1.34 1.80 6.54
C PRO A 123 1.03 0.85 5.37
N TYR A 124 0.37 1.36 4.31
CA TYR A 124 0.09 0.63 3.07
C TYR A 124 1.31 -0.12 2.54
N TYR A 125 2.47 0.56 2.47
CA TYR A 125 3.70 -0.03 1.94
C TYR A 125 4.25 -1.15 2.82
N GLY A 126 4.12 -1.02 4.15
CA GLY A 126 4.52 -2.05 5.10
C GLY A 126 3.69 -3.33 4.97
N LEU A 127 2.36 -3.20 4.87
CA LEU A 127 1.46 -4.35 4.69
C LEU A 127 1.68 -5.04 3.34
N LEU A 128 1.91 -4.26 2.28
CA LEU A 128 2.21 -4.80 0.96
C LEU A 128 3.57 -5.54 0.96
N ALA A 129 4.60 -4.97 1.59
CA ALA A 129 5.90 -5.62 1.76
C ALA A 129 5.79 -6.97 2.49
N MET A 130 4.99 -7.03 3.56
CA MET A 130 4.74 -8.26 4.31
C MET A 130 4.05 -9.33 3.46
N LYS A 131 3.02 -8.95 2.68
CA LYS A 131 2.33 -9.87 1.77
C LYS A 131 3.29 -10.42 0.71
N LEU A 132 4.11 -9.56 0.11
CA LEU A 132 5.10 -9.96 -0.91
C LEU A 132 6.18 -10.89 -0.33
N ALA A 133 6.70 -10.61 0.87
CA ALA A 133 7.71 -11.45 1.52
C ALA A 133 7.18 -12.84 1.93
N LYS A 134 5.86 -12.97 2.10
CA LYS A 134 5.18 -14.25 2.35
C LYS A 134 4.85 -15.00 1.05
N SER A 135 4.60 -14.30 -0.06
CA SER A 135 4.18 -14.93 -1.31
C SER A 135 5.28 -15.69 -2.03
N ALA A 136 6.51 -15.16 -2.04
CA ALA A 136 7.63 -15.79 -2.75
C ALA A 136 8.97 -15.62 -2.03
N LYS A 137 9.79 -16.69 -2.03
CA LYS A 137 11.17 -16.65 -1.50
C LYS A 137 12.03 -15.60 -2.22
N GLY A 138 11.81 -15.39 -3.52
CA GLY A 138 12.51 -14.38 -4.31
C GLY A 138 12.23 -12.95 -3.86
N HIS A 139 10.98 -12.63 -3.54
CA HIS A 139 10.62 -11.32 -2.97
C HIS A 139 11.27 -11.11 -1.60
N ARG A 140 11.26 -12.14 -0.74
CA ARG A 140 11.91 -12.08 0.57
C ARG A 140 13.41 -11.79 0.45
N MET A 141 14.11 -12.54 -0.40
CA MET A 141 15.54 -12.32 -0.64
C MET A 141 15.82 -10.92 -1.20
N THR A 142 15.02 -10.47 -2.17
CA THR A 142 15.15 -9.13 -2.75
C THR A 142 14.92 -8.05 -1.71
N MET A 143 13.95 -8.22 -0.81
CA MET A 143 13.66 -7.30 0.29
C MET A 143 14.88 -7.08 1.19
N GLN A 144 15.59 -8.16 1.53
CA GLN A 144 16.81 -8.08 2.34
C GLN A 144 17.89 -7.26 1.64
N PHE A 145 18.14 -7.54 0.36
CA PHE A 145 19.14 -6.81 -0.41
C PHE A 145 18.80 -5.33 -0.55
N VAL A 146 17.55 -4.98 -0.89
CA VAL A 146 17.18 -3.58 -1.08
C VAL A 146 17.20 -2.79 0.21
N LEU A 147 16.81 -3.39 1.34
CA LEU A 147 16.91 -2.74 2.65
C LEU A 147 18.37 -2.55 3.07
N TRP A 148 19.21 -3.56 2.84
CA TRP A 148 20.64 -3.46 3.11
C TRP A 148 21.31 -2.38 2.26
N ASP A 149 20.97 -2.28 0.99
CA ASP A 149 21.47 -1.22 0.11
C ASP A 149 20.96 0.16 0.53
N ALA A 150 19.71 0.27 0.98
CA ALA A 150 19.17 1.50 1.57
C ALA A 150 19.94 1.88 2.85
N PHE A 151 20.25 0.92 3.73
CA PHE A 151 21.06 1.17 4.93
C PHE A 151 22.48 1.62 4.61
N LYS A 152 23.12 1.02 3.60
CA LYS A 152 24.42 1.50 3.12
C LYS A 152 24.36 2.90 2.51
N ALA A 153 23.23 3.26 1.88
CA ALA A 153 23.05 4.62 1.37
C ALA A 153 22.97 5.65 2.50
N LEU A 154 22.43 5.27 3.68
CA LEU A 154 22.40 6.14 4.86
C LEU A 154 23.79 6.62 5.30
N SER A 155 24.83 5.77 5.18
CA SER A 155 26.19 6.15 5.60
C SER A 155 26.85 7.18 4.68
N LYS A 156 26.31 7.37 3.47
CA LYS A 156 26.87 8.27 2.44
C LYS A 156 26.24 9.67 2.44
N LYS A 157 25.26 9.92 3.32
CA LYS A 157 24.47 11.17 3.52
C LYS A 157 23.79 11.73 2.27
N GLU A 158 22.47 11.49 2.16
CA GLU A 158 21.51 12.31 1.40
C GLU A 158 20.04 11.88 1.69
N HIS A 159 19.68 11.66 2.97
CA HIS A 159 18.31 11.26 3.33
C HIS A 159 17.62 12.27 4.23
N SER A 160 16.38 12.60 3.89
CA SER A 160 15.49 13.38 4.76
C SER A 160 15.08 12.55 5.97
N THR A 161 14.79 13.22 7.10
CA THR A 161 14.31 12.58 8.33
C THR A 161 13.05 11.75 8.09
N ALA A 162 12.16 12.20 7.21
CA ALA A 162 10.97 11.45 6.80
C ALA A 162 11.33 10.09 6.19
N GLN A 163 12.31 10.05 5.29
CA GLN A 163 12.76 8.82 4.63
C GLN A 163 13.38 7.85 5.62
N LEU A 164 14.15 8.35 6.58
CA LEU A 164 14.72 7.55 7.67
C LEU A 164 13.63 6.91 8.52
N VAL A 165 12.60 7.67 8.88
CA VAL A 165 11.46 7.16 9.65
C VAL A 165 10.71 6.08 8.86
N SER A 166 10.44 6.33 7.57
CA SER A 166 9.79 5.35 6.72
C SER A 166 10.62 4.07 6.58
N LEU A 167 11.93 4.19 6.35
CA LEU A 167 12.84 3.06 6.26
C LEU A 167 12.90 2.25 7.56
N ALA A 168 13.01 2.93 8.70
CA ALA A 168 13.06 2.28 10.01
C ALA A 168 11.76 1.52 10.32
N ARG A 169 10.61 2.12 10.02
CA ARG A 169 9.29 1.46 10.20
C ARG A 169 9.14 0.25 9.28
N LEU A 170 9.54 0.38 8.02
CA LEU A 170 9.49 -0.74 7.07
C LEU A 170 10.40 -1.89 7.51
N ALA A 171 11.63 -1.58 7.95
CA ALA A 171 12.57 -2.56 8.45
C ALA A 171 12.04 -3.27 9.70
N ALA A 172 11.48 -2.53 10.66
CA ALA A 172 10.87 -3.10 11.85
C ALA A 172 9.74 -4.09 11.51
N LEU A 173 8.86 -3.75 10.56
CA LEU A 173 7.80 -4.65 10.10
C LEU A 173 8.36 -5.89 9.42
N CYS A 174 9.38 -5.74 8.58
CA CYS A 174 10.02 -6.86 7.91
C CYS A 174 10.71 -7.83 8.90
N ILE A 175 11.30 -7.32 9.99
CA ILE A 175 11.86 -8.15 11.07
C ILE A 175 10.74 -8.86 11.84
N ALA A 176 9.72 -8.13 12.26
CA ALA A 176 8.59 -8.67 13.04
C ALA A 176 7.86 -9.80 12.30
N HIS A 177 7.85 -9.78 10.97
CA HIS A 177 7.17 -10.77 10.14
C HIS A 177 8.12 -11.76 9.44
N HIS A 178 9.37 -11.88 9.92
CA HIS A 178 10.38 -12.83 9.42
C HIS A 178 10.67 -12.72 7.92
N ALA A 179 10.50 -11.51 7.36
CA ALA A 179 10.94 -11.19 6.01
C ALA A 179 12.47 -10.98 5.96
N LEU A 180 13.06 -10.51 7.06
CA LEU A 180 14.50 -10.55 7.31
C LEU A 180 14.79 -11.68 8.31
N PRO A 181 15.53 -12.74 7.93
CA PRO A 181 16.19 -13.58 8.90
C PRO A 181 17.32 -12.76 9.54
N LEU A 182 17.22 -12.52 10.85
CA LEU A 182 18.34 -12.07 11.66
C LEU A 182 19.21 -13.27 12.04
#